data_AF-A0A0S8EIK4-F1
#
_entry.id   AF-A0A0S8EIK4-F1
#
_cell.length_a   1.000
_cell.length_b   1.000
_cell.length_c   1.000
_cell.angle_alpha   90.00
_cell.angle_beta   90.00
_cell.angle_gamma   90.00
#
_symmetry.space_group_name_H-M   'P 1'
#
loop_
_entity.id
_entity.type
_entity.pdbx_description
1 polymer ?
#
loop_
_entity_poly.entity_id
_entity_poly.type
_entity_poly.pdbx_seq_one_letter_code
_entity_poly.pdbx_strand_id
1 'polypeptide(L)'
;MAKEAGDMAARVRVETRRLTDSAAFQGELEETVILRDGELVAALCEGDPLRYVLDLPVEELSSMKENLAPVLGKKPRVREVLEALIEYKEGQRQGRGHQIAGGESILR
;
A
#
# COMPACT_ATOMS: atom_id res chain seq x y z
N MET A 1 -13.37 15.05 28.87
CA MET A 1 -11.99 14.64 28.55
C MET A 1 -12.04 13.19 28.09
N ALA A 2 -12.21 12.97 26.78
CA ALA A 2 -12.10 11.64 26.19
C ALA A 2 -10.73 11.56 25.51
N LYS A 3 -9.97 10.53 25.86
CA LYS A 3 -8.70 10.19 25.25
C LYS A 3 -8.95 9.75 23.80
N GLU A 4 -8.80 10.67 22.85
CA GLU A 4 -8.41 10.27 21.50
C GLU A 4 -6.90 10.09 21.53
N ALA A 5 -6.47 8.88 21.90
CA ALA A 5 -5.24 8.35 21.31
C ALA A 5 -5.54 8.26 19.82
N GLY A 6 -5.30 9.37 19.11
CA GLY A 6 -5.40 9.44 17.67
C GLY A 6 -4.43 8.43 17.12
N ASP A 7 -4.95 7.24 16.85
CA ASP A 7 -4.37 6.21 16.04
C ASP A 7 -3.73 6.94 14.86
N MET A 8 -2.40 6.99 14.82
CA MET A 8 -1.66 7.69 13.78
C MET A 8 -1.81 6.85 12.53
N ALA A 9 -3.00 6.91 11.94
CA ALA A 9 -3.40 6.13 10.80
C ALA A 9 -2.34 6.32 9.73
N ALA A 10 -1.80 5.20 9.25
CA ALA A 10 -0.84 5.22 8.17
C ALA A 10 -1.38 6.12 7.04
N ARG A 11 -0.54 7.06 6.61
CA ARG A 11 -0.86 8.05 5.58
C ARG A 11 -1.40 7.40 4.30
N VAL A 12 -0.85 6.23 3.97
CA VAL A 12 -1.33 5.39 2.88
C VAL A 12 -2.00 4.15 3.46
N ARG A 13 -3.13 3.78 2.86
CA ARG A 13 -3.85 2.53 3.12
C ARG A 13 -4.00 1.76 1.81
N VAL A 14 -3.83 0.45 1.89
CA VAL A 14 -4.05 -0.48 0.78
C VAL A 14 -5.11 -1.46 1.24
N GLU A 15 -6.25 -1.49 0.53
CA GLU A 15 -7.41 -2.27 0.91
C GLU A 15 -7.86 -3.14 -0.26
N THR A 16 -8.08 -4.41 -0.02
CA THR A 16 -8.66 -5.31 -1.01
C THR A 16 -10.15 -5.45 -0.72
N ARG A 17 -10.99 -5.14 -1.72
CA ARG A 17 -12.45 -5.16 -1.63
C ARG A 17 -12.98 -6.12 -2.69
N ARG A 18 -14.05 -6.84 -2.35
CA ARG A 18 -14.79 -7.65 -3.32
C ARG A 18 -15.96 -6.83 -3.85
N LEU A 19 -15.97 -6.61 -5.15
CA LEU A 19 -17.07 -6.02 -5.88
C LEU A 19 -18.00 -7.14 -6.33
N THR A 20 -19.26 -7.06 -5.90
CA THR A 20 -20.34 -7.88 -6.43
C THR A 20 -21.13 -7.02 -7.40
N ASP A 21 -20.71 -6.99 -8.66
CA ASP A 21 -21.50 -6.34 -9.71
C ASP A 21 -22.52 -7.34 -10.24
N SER A 22 -23.77 -7.21 -9.78
CA SER A 22 -24.85 -8.10 -10.18
C SER A 22 -25.32 -7.89 -11.64
N ALA A 23 -24.82 -6.86 -12.33
CA ALA A 23 -25.30 -6.43 -13.64
C ALA A 23 -24.28 -6.66 -14.79
N ALA A 24 -22.98 -6.67 -14.51
CA ALA A 24 -21.96 -6.70 -15.56
C ALA A 24 -21.33 -8.09 -15.82
N PHE A 25 -21.22 -8.95 -14.81
CA PHE A 25 -20.63 -10.29 -14.93
C PHE A 25 -21.19 -11.17 -13.79
N GLN A 26 -21.58 -12.41 -14.04
CA GLN A 26 -21.99 -13.37 -13.00
C GLN A 26 -20.79 -13.82 -12.14
N GLY A 27 -20.04 -12.88 -11.54
CA GLY A 27 -18.81 -13.18 -10.81
C GLY A 27 -18.49 -12.12 -9.75
N GLU A 28 -17.87 -12.58 -8.66
CA GLU A 28 -17.19 -11.70 -7.72
C GLU A 28 -15.90 -11.18 -8.39
N LEU A 29 -15.67 -9.87 -8.38
CA LEU A 29 -14.42 -9.29 -8.85
C LEU A 29 -13.66 -8.66 -7.68
N GLU A 30 -12.39 -8.97 -7.56
CA GLU A 30 -11.54 -8.38 -6.53
C GLU A 30 -10.86 -7.10 -7.02
N GLU A 31 -10.95 -6.04 -6.22
CA GLU A 31 -10.29 -4.77 -6.48
C GLU A 31 -9.37 -4.40 -5.31
N THR A 32 -8.15 -3.98 -5.60
CA THR A 32 -7.25 -3.38 -4.61
C THR A 32 -7.27 -1.87 -4.75
N VAL A 33 -7.66 -1.19 -3.67
CA VAL A 33 -7.78 0.26 -3.55
C VAL A 33 -6.59 0.80 -2.77
N ILE A 34 -5.92 1.79 -3.34
CA ILE A 34 -4.81 2.53 -2.71
C ILE A 34 -5.33 3.92 -2.37
N LEU A 35 -5.34 4.24 -1.08
CA LEU A 35 -5.76 5.54 -0.54
C LEU A 35 -4.55 6.25 0.07
N ARG A 36 -4.41 7.56 -0.17
CA ARG A 36 -3.41 8.41 0.50
C ARG A 36 -4.11 9.63 1.07
N ASP A 37 -3.93 9.89 2.37
CA ASP A 37 -4.61 10.98 3.08
C ASP A 37 -6.16 10.92 2.95
N GLY A 38 -6.70 9.72 2.70
CA GLY A 38 -8.13 9.49 2.45
C GLY A 38 -8.58 9.66 0.99
N GLU A 39 -7.69 10.10 0.09
CA GLU A 39 -7.96 10.27 -1.34
C GLU A 39 -7.59 9.03 -2.16
N LEU A 40 -8.40 8.74 -3.18
CA LEU A 40 -8.16 7.62 -4.08
C LEU A 40 -6.97 7.88 -5.00
N VAL A 41 -5.90 7.13 -4.83
CA VAL A 41 -4.73 7.14 -5.73
C VAL A 41 -4.97 6.19 -6.90
N ALA A 42 -5.39 4.96 -6.60
CA ALA A 42 -5.70 3.97 -7.62
C ALA A 42 -6.65 2.90 -7.11
N ALA A 43 -7.41 2.34 -8.05
CA ALA A 43 -8.19 1.14 -7.87
C ALA A 43 -7.76 0.16 -8.96
N LEU A 44 -7.29 -1.02 -8.54
CA LEU A 44 -6.67 -2.03 -9.40
C LEU A 44 -7.53 -3.29 -9.37
N CYS A 45 -8.30 -3.50 -10.44
CA CYS A 45 -9.13 -4.69 -10.61
C CYS A 45 -8.27 -5.95 -10.79
N GLU A 46 -8.88 -7.10 -10.55
CA GLU A 46 -8.33 -8.39 -10.97
C GLU A 46 -7.96 -8.37 -12.46
N GLY A 47 -6.76 -8.85 -12.78
CA GLY A 47 -6.19 -8.79 -14.13
C GLY A 47 -5.51 -7.46 -14.50
N ASP A 48 -5.56 -6.43 -13.64
CA ASP A 48 -4.79 -5.20 -13.87
C ASP A 48 -3.28 -5.50 -13.81
N PRO A 49 -2.50 -5.13 -14.84
CA PRO A 49 -1.06 -5.40 -14.87
C PRO A 49 -0.29 -4.68 -13.77
N LEU A 50 -0.83 -3.67 -13.09
CA LEU A 50 -0.18 -3.05 -11.93
C LEU A 50 -0.39 -3.87 -10.65
N ARG A 51 -1.23 -4.91 -10.63
CA ARG A 51 -1.34 -5.75 -9.42
C ARG A 51 -0.03 -6.44 -9.06
N TYR A 52 0.85 -6.79 -10.01
CA TYR A 52 2.15 -7.38 -9.65
C TYR A 52 3.00 -6.45 -8.79
N VAL A 53 2.87 -5.12 -8.95
CA VAL A 53 3.67 -4.17 -8.16
C VAL A 53 3.23 -4.13 -6.69
N LEU A 54 2.02 -4.60 -6.37
CA LEU A 54 1.54 -4.69 -4.98
C LEU A 54 2.39 -5.66 -4.16
N ASP A 55 2.88 -6.73 -4.78
CA ASP A 55 3.61 -7.81 -4.10
C ASP A 55 5.13 -7.56 -4.05
N LEU A 56 5.64 -6.63 -4.85
CA LEU A 56 7.07 -6.34 -4.87
C LEU A 56 7.59 -5.76 -3.55
N PRO A 57 8.84 -6.07 -3.17
CA PRO A 57 9.50 -5.46 -2.02
C PRO A 57 9.83 -3.98 -2.30
N VAL A 58 10.05 -3.21 -1.24
CA VAL A 58 10.32 -1.76 -1.31
C VAL A 58 11.55 -1.46 -2.18
N GLU A 59 12.56 -2.30 -2.09
CA GLU A 59 13.82 -2.20 -2.82
C GLU A 59 13.59 -2.30 -4.34
N GLU A 60 12.73 -3.23 -4.76
CA GLU A 60 12.38 -3.39 -6.18
C GLU A 60 11.51 -2.24 -6.67
N LEU A 61 10.53 -1.80 -5.88
CA LEU A 61 9.70 -0.64 -6.21
C LEU A 61 10.52 0.64 -6.35
N SER A 62 11.51 0.83 -5.46
CA SER A 62 12.44 1.97 -5.51
C SER A 62 13.33 1.89 -6.75
N SER A 63 13.88 0.71 -7.04
CA SER A 63 14.67 0.46 -8.25
C SER A 63 13.85 0.73 -9.52
N MET A 64 12.58 0.32 -9.56
CA MET A 64 11.68 0.62 -10.67
C MET A 64 11.43 2.12 -10.82
N LYS A 65 11.23 2.84 -9.72
CA LYS A 65 11.04 4.30 -9.73
C LYS A 65 12.24 5.02 -10.34
N GLU A 66 13.45 4.61 -9.99
CA GLU A 66 14.69 5.21 -10.51
C GLU A 66 14.95 4.81 -11.96
N ASN A 67 14.91 3.51 -12.28
CA ASN A 67 15.23 3.00 -13.61
C ASN A 67 14.19 3.40 -14.67
N LEU A 68 12.92 3.55 -14.27
CA LEU A 68 11.82 3.93 -15.16
C LEU A 68 11.45 5.41 -15.04
N ALA A 69 12.24 6.24 -14.33
CA ALA A 69 12.01 7.68 -14.18
C ALA A 69 11.56 8.41 -15.47
N PRO A 70 12.19 8.23 -16.65
CA PRO A 70 11.75 8.91 -17.88
C PRO A 70 10.38 8.43 -18.39
N VAL A 71 10.02 7.16 -18.13
CA VAL A 71 8.72 6.59 -18.49
C VAL A 71 7.65 7.05 -17.50
N LEU A 72 7.98 7.05 -16.21
CA LEU A 72 7.11 7.51 -15.12
C LEU A 72 6.79 9.00 -15.24
N GLY A 73 7.73 9.80 -15.75
CA GLY A 73 7.47 11.20 -16.09
C GLY A 73 6.36 11.40 -17.13
N LYS A 74 6.12 10.40 -17.99
CA LYS A 74 5.03 10.40 -18.99
C LYS A 74 3.76 9.69 -18.50
N LYS A 75 3.83 8.99 -17.37
CA LYS A 75 2.74 8.22 -16.77
C LYS A 75 2.60 8.57 -15.28
N PRO A 76 2.12 9.79 -14.96
CA PRO A 76 2.04 10.27 -13.58
C PRO A 76 1.23 9.33 -12.67
N ARG A 77 0.13 8.75 -13.18
CA ARG A 77 -0.66 7.78 -12.42
C ARG A 77 0.13 6.55 -11.95
N VAL A 78 1.01 6.01 -12.81
CA VAL A 78 1.83 4.84 -12.44
C VAL A 78 2.88 5.24 -11.41
N ARG A 79 3.44 6.45 -11.55
CA ARG A 79 4.38 7.02 -10.58
C ARG A 79 3.73 7.17 -9.21
N GLU A 80 2.52 7.73 -9.15
CA GLU A 80 1.79 7.94 -7.90
C GLU A 80 1.46 6.62 -7.20
N VAL A 81 1.07 5.59 -7.95
CA VAL A 81 0.88 4.22 -7.42
C VAL A 81 2.17 3.69 -6.79
N LEU A 82 3.30 3.78 -7.51
CA LEU A 82 4.59 3.31 -6.99
C LEU A 82 5.01 4.08 -5.72
N GLU A 83 4.88 5.40 -5.73
CA GLU A 83 5.22 6.25 -4.58
C GLU A 83 4.33 5.94 -3.35
N ALA A 84 3.03 5.75 -3.55
CA ALA A 84 2.11 5.36 -2.48
C ALA A 84 2.43 3.97 -1.91
N LEU A 85 2.77 2.99 -2.77
CA LEU A 85 3.12 1.64 -2.33
C LEU A 85 4.44 1.59 -1.55
N ILE A 86 5.44 2.39 -1.95
CA ILE A 86 6.69 2.55 -1.20
C ILE A 86 6.37 3.11 0.20
N GLU A 87 5.64 4.23 0.27
CA GLU A 87 5.29 4.88 1.54
C GLU A 87 4.50 3.93 2.47
N TYR A 88 3.55 3.18 1.93
CA TYR A 88 2.81 2.16 2.66
C TYR A 88 3.72 1.08 3.26
N LYS A 89 4.57 0.46 2.42
CA LYS A 89 5.43 -0.65 2.83
C LYS A 89 6.54 -0.20 3.78
N GLU A 90 7.07 1.01 3.63
CA GLU A 90 8.01 1.62 4.58
C GLU A 90 7.34 1.88 5.94
N GLY A 91 6.11 2.41 5.95
CA GLY A 91 5.33 2.59 7.18
C GLY A 91 5.07 1.26 7.90
N GLN A 92 4.79 0.19 7.17
CA GLN A 92 4.62 -1.16 7.73
C GLN A 92 5.92 -1.72 8.33
N ARG A 93 7.09 -1.43 7.73
CA ARG A 93 8.41 -1.82 8.27
C ARG A 93 8.70 -1.11 9.60
N GLN A 94 8.38 0.18 9.69
CA GLN A 94 8.59 0.97 10.91
C GLN A 94 7.66 0.53 12.05
N GLY A 95 6.42 0.12 11.74
CA GLY A 95 5.47 -0.42 12.73
C GLY A 95 5.90 -1.75 13.36
N ARG A 96 6.72 -2.57 12.67
CA ARG A 96 7.25 -3.84 13.20
C ARG A 96 8.53 -3.69 14.04
N GLY A 97 9.20 -2.53 13.99
CA GLY A 97 10.40 -2.27 14.77
C GLY A 97 10.17 -1.95 16.25
N HIS A 98 8.92 -1.73 16.68
CA HIS A 98 8.59 -1.24 18.03
C HIS A 98 8.08 -2.32 19.00
N GLN A 99 8.11 -3.61 18.63
CA GLN A 99 7.66 -4.72 19.50
C GLN A 99 8.78 -5.65 19.98
N ILE A 100 10.06 -5.34 19.75
CA ILE A 100 11.18 -6.18 20.21
C ILE A 100 12.24 -5.34 20.94
N ALA A 101 11.83 -4.62 21.97
CA ALA A 101 12.75 -4.02 22.95
C ALA A 101 12.16 -4.08 24.38
N GLY A 102 11.46 -5.17 24.70
CA GLY A 102 10.87 -5.42 26.01
C GLY A 102 11.02 -6.88 26.49
N GLY A 103 12.00 -7.61 25.96
CA GLY A 103 12.37 -8.93 26.46
C GLY A 103 13.49 -8.80 27.48
N GLU A 104 13.10 -8.62 28.74
CA GLU A 104 13.92 -8.63 29.94
C GLU A 104 15.11 -9.62 29.87
N SER A 105 16.32 -9.08 30.08
CA SER A 105 17.44 -9.84 30.63
C SER A 105 17.06 -10.33 32.02
N ILE A 106 16.62 -11.58 32.11
CA ILE A 106 16.78 -12.36 33.33
C ILE A 106 17.20 -13.75 32.88
N LEU A 107 18.46 -14.10 33.13
CA LEU A 107 18.84 -15.39 33.68
C LEU A 107 20.27 -15.25 34.24
N ARG A 108 20.37 -15.77 35.46
CA ARG A 108 21.48 -15.72 36.42
C ARG A 108 22.78 -16.32 35.90
#